data_AF-A0A820GRR1-F1
#
_entry.id   AF-A0A820GRR1-F1
#
_cell.length_a   1.000
_cell.length_b   1.000
_cell.length_c   1.000
_cell.angle_alpha   90.00
_cell.angle_beta   90.00
_cell.angle_gamma   90.00
#
_symmetry.space_group_name_H-M   'P 1'
#
loop_
_entity.id
_entity.type
_entity.pdbx_description
1 polymer ?
#
loop_
_entity_poly.entity_id
_entity_poly.type
_entity_poly.pdbx_seq_one_letter_code
_entity_poly.pdbx_strand_id
1 'polypeptide(L)'
;MNELHKNQVAVFPKGAIHFEQNLNCTPATFVAAFNSEDPGVLTISNSVFGSLPATIVGATLGGLNISAIEDIRVHLAQNPSIGIAECRKRCGL
;
A
#
# COMPACT_ATOMS: atom_id res chain seq x y z
N MET A 1 -15.39 -5.39 3.03
CA MET A 1 -14.77 -4.56 1.99
C MET A 1 -15.86 -3.61 1.53
N ASN A 2 -15.61 -2.30 1.58
CA ASN A 2 -16.60 -1.32 1.13
C ASN A 2 -16.42 -1.11 -0.37
N GLU A 3 -17.49 -1.23 -1.14
CA GLU A 3 -17.50 -0.85 -2.55
C GLU A 3 -17.84 0.64 -2.65
N LEU A 4 -17.03 1.41 -3.38
CA LEU A 4 -17.23 2.84 -3.59
C LEU A 4 -17.54 3.11 -5.07
N HIS A 5 -18.65 3.79 -5.29
CA HIS A 5 -19.04 4.33 -6.59
C HIS A 5 -18.70 5.82 -6.69
N LYS A 6 -18.86 6.37 -7.90
CA LYS A 6 -18.61 7.78 -8.19
C LYS A 6 -19.34 8.69 -7.18
N ASN A 7 -18.61 9.67 -6.65
CA ASN A 7 -19.06 10.66 -5.66
C ASN A 7 -19.39 10.09 -4.26
N GLN A 8 -19.01 8.85 -3.95
CA GLN A 8 -19.07 8.33 -2.59
C GLN A 8 -17.75 8.57 -1.85
N VAL A 9 -17.81 8.59 -0.51
CA VAL A 9 -16.69 8.89 0.36
C VAL A 9 -16.53 7.77 1.38
N ALA A 10 -15.29 7.37 1.64
CA ALA A 10 -14.91 6.60 2.81
C ALA A 10 -14.09 7.48 3.76
N VAL A 11 -14.28 7.28 5.07
CA VAL A 11 -13.54 7.99 6.12
C VAL A 11 -12.62 7.01 6.81
N PHE A 12 -11.33 7.32 6.83
CA PHE A 12 -10.31 6.57 7.56
C PHE A 12 -9.82 7.41 8.74
N PRO A 13 -10.06 6.98 9.99
CA PRO A 13 -9.50 7.64 11.17
C PRO A 13 -7.96 7.67 11.11
N LYS A 14 -7.35 8.70 11.73
CA LYS A 14 -5.88 8.79 11.82
C LYS A 14 -5.30 7.52 12.44
N GLY A 15 -4.28 6.96 11.78
CA GLY A 15 -3.63 5.71 12.20
C GLY A 15 -4.33 4.43 11.74
N ALA A 16 -5.49 4.52 11.08
CA ALA A 16 -6.16 3.35 10.52
C ALA A 16 -5.39 2.79 9.31
N ILE A 17 -5.00 1.53 9.38
CA ILE A 17 -4.49 0.77 8.24
C ILE A 17 -5.65 0.52 7.28
N HIS A 18 -5.49 0.95 6.04
CA HIS A 18 -6.47 0.73 4.97
C HIS A 18 -5.76 0.47 3.65
N PHE A 19 -6.50 -0.02 2.67
CA PHE A 19 -6.06 -0.17 1.30
C PHE A 19 -7.22 0.18 0.36
N GLU A 20 -6.87 0.64 -0.83
CA GLU A 20 -7.81 0.97 -1.90
C GLU A 20 -7.38 0.23 -3.15
N GLN A 21 -8.34 -0.36 -3.86
CA GLN A 21 -8.06 -1.08 -5.10
C GLN A 21 -9.17 -0.80 -6.11
N ASN A 22 -8.77 -0.31 -7.29
CA ASN A 22 -9.66 -0.29 -8.44
C ASN A 22 -9.78 -1.73 -8.99
N LEU A 23 -10.94 -2.35 -8.78
CA LEU A 23 -11.23 -3.68 -9.33
C LEU A 23 -11.76 -3.63 -10.77
N ASN A 24 -12.13 -2.45 -11.27
CA ASN A 24 -12.55 -2.30 -12.66
C ASN A 24 -11.33 -2.12 -13.58
N CYS A 25 -11.46 -2.52 -14.83
CA CYS A 25 -10.41 -2.34 -15.84
C CYS A 25 -10.41 -0.95 -16.49
N THR A 26 -11.36 -0.09 -16.09
CA THR A 26 -11.42 1.29 -16.52
C THR A 26 -10.63 2.18 -15.55
N PRO A 27 -9.89 3.18 -16.05
CA PRO A 27 -9.23 4.16 -15.17
C PRO A 27 -10.21 4.80 -14.19
N ALA A 28 -9.77 4.94 -12.94
CA ALA A 28 -10.50 5.60 -11.87
C ALA A 28 -9.63 6.72 -11.29
N THR A 29 -10.27 7.80 -10.84
CA THR A 29 -9.61 8.89 -10.12
C THR A 29 -10.21 8.95 -8.72
N PHE A 30 -9.34 8.93 -7.71
CA PHE A 30 -9.71 9.18 -6.33
C PHE A 30 -9.08 10.49 -5.87
N VAL A 31 -9.67 11.08 -4.84
CA VAL A 31 -9.15 12.29 -4.18
C VAL A 31 -9.05 11.98 -2.70
N ALA A 32 -7.83 12.07 -2.17
CA ALA A 32 -7.58 11.98 -0.73
C ALA A 32 -7.51 13.39 -0.14
N ALA A 33 -8.24 13.62 0.94
CA ALA A 33 -8.20 14.86 1.71
C ALA A 33 -7.85 14.54 3.17
N PHE A 34 -7.03 15.39 3.77
CA PHE A 34 -6.60 15.26 5.16
C PHE A 34 -7.05 16.48 5.97
N ASN A 35 -7.23 16.30 7.27
CA ASN A 35 -7.65 17.36 8.19
C ASN A 35 -6.48 18.19 8.76
N SER A 36 -5.34 18.21 8.06
CA SER A 36 -4.12 18.91 8.45
C SER A 36 -3.37 19.38 7.20
N GLU A 37 -2.72 20.54 7.30
CA GLU A 37 -1.85 21.11 6.25
C GLU A 37 -0.56 20.31 6.06
N ASP A 38 -0.09 19.62 7.11
CA ASP A 38 1.04 18.68 7.08
C ASP A 38 0.58 17.32 7.62
N PRO A 39 -0.22 16.57 6.85
CA PRO A 39 -0.87 15.38 7.38
C PRO A 39 0.09 14.21 7.60
N GLY A 40 1.22 14.21 6.88
CA GLY A 40 2.08 13.03 6.71
C GLY A 40 1.35 11.87 6.04
N VAL A 41 2.08 11.03 5.30
CA VAL A 41 1.54 9.77 4.75
C VAL A 41 2.55 8.66 4.99
N LEU A 42 2.09 7.56 5.57
CA LEU A 42 2.90 6.38 5.85
C LEU A 42 2.45 5.24 4.94
N THR A 43 3.30 4.86 3.97
CA THR A 43 3.08 3.66 3.15
C THR A 43 3.70 2.46 3.84
N ILE A 44 2.87 1.53 4.31
CA ILE A 44 3.28 0.42 5.20
C ILE A 44 4.46 -0.37 4.63
N SER A 45 4.40 -0.79 3.36
CA SER A 45 5.44 -1.61 2.73
C SER A 45 6.80 -0.90 2.73
N ASN A 46 6.84 0.36 2.31
CA ASN A 46 8.05 1.17 2.32
C ASN A 46 8.54 1.46 3.75
N SER A 47 7.65 1.78 4.68
CA SER A 47 8.03 2.08 6.05
C SER A 47 8.59 0.86 6.79
N VAL A 48 8.01 -0.32 6.58
CA VAL A 48 8.47 -1.56 7.24
C VAL A 48 9.72 -2.10 6.56
N PHE A 49 9.65 -2.35 5.25
CA PHE A 49 10.73 -3.08 4.56
C PHE A 49 11.79 -2.15 3.98
N GLY A 50 11.43 -0.93 3.58
CA GLY A 50 12.36 0.02 2.96
C GLY A 50 13.11 0.90 3.96
N SER A 51 12.47 1.34 5.06
CA SER A 51 13.06 2.34 5.97
C SER A 51 13.69 1.76 7.24
N LEU A 52 13.24 0.60 7.74
CA LEU A 52 13.80 0.00 8.95
C LEU A 52 15.02 -0.89 8.64
N PRO A 53 15.97 -1.04 9.58
CA PRO A 53 17.07 -1.99 9.43
C PRO A 53 16.54 -3.42 9.29
N ALA A 54 17.09 -4.19 8.34
CA ALA A 54 16.63 -5.55 8.07
C ALA A 54 16.75 -6.48 9.29
N THR A 55 17.72 -6.24 10.18
CA THR A 55 17.86 -6.98 11.45
C THR A 55 16.68 -6.77 12.39
N ILE A 56 16.14 -5.54 12.46
CA ILE A 56 14.97 -5.22 13.27
C ILE A 56 13.71 -5.84 12.66
N VAL A 57 13.56 -5.74 11.34
CA VAL A 57 12.44 -6.36 10.61
C VAL A 57 12.46 -7.87 10.80
N GLY A 58 13.63 -8.51 10.65
CA GLY A 58 13.81 -9.95 10.85
C GLY A 58 13.44 -10.39 12.26
N ALA A 59 13.95 -9.70 13.28
CA ALA A 59 13.60 -10.00 14.67
C ALA A 59 12.10 -9.84 14.96
N THR A 60 11.46 -8.80 14.42
CA THR A 60 10.03 -8.53 14.61
C THR A 60 9.15 -9.56 13.90
N LEU A 61 9.59 -10.09 12.76
CA LEU A 61 8.88 -11.09 11.98
C LEU A 61 9.24 -12.53 12.36
N GLY A 62 9.62 -12.78 13.62
CA GLY A 62 9.87 -14.13 14.13
C GLY A 62 11.18 -14.77 13.65
N GLY A 63 12.19 -13.95 13.34
CA GLY A 63 13.51 -14.42 12.89
C GLY A 63 13.63 -14.58 11.37
N LEU A 64 12.87 -13.80 10.59
CA LEU A 64 12.96 -13.83 9.12
C LEU A 64 14.39 -13.51 8.66
N ASN A 65 14.88 -14.28 7.68
CA ASN A 65 16.23 -14.12 7.14
C ASN A 65 16.41 -12.73 6.50
N ILE A 66 17.55 -12.10 6.78
CA ILE A 66 17.96 -10.81 6.20
C ILE A 66 17.91 -10.84 4.68
N SER A 67 18.38 -11.92 4.03
CA SER A 67 18.34 -12.05 2.57
C SER A 67 16.92 -11.92 2.03
N ALA A 68 15.94 -12.53 2.70
CA ALA A 68 14.54 -12.44 2.27
C ALA A 68 13.99 -11.01 2.39
N ILE A 69 14.48 -10.23 3.35
CA ILE A 69 14.09 -8.83 3.53
C ILE A 69 14.72 -7.94 2.46
N GLU A 70 15.99 -8.17 2.14
CA GLU A 70 16.66 -7.47 1.03
C GLU A 70 16.02 -7.81 -0.32
N ASP A 71 15.59 -9.06 -0.52
CA ASP A 71 14.84 -9.47 -1.71
C ASP A 71 13.49 -8.74 -1.80
N ILE A 72 12.80 -8.51 -0.68
CA ILE A 72 11.56 -7.71 -0.68
C ILE A 72 11.84 -6.25 -1.09
N ARG A 73 12.94 -5.66 -0.60
CA ARG A 73 13.27 -4.24 -0.83
C ARG A 73 13.40 -3.89 -2.31
N VAL A 74 14.00 -4.77 -3.11
CA VAL A 74 14.16 -4.52 -4.55
C VAL A 74 12.85 -4.59 -5.33
N HIS A 75 11.80 -5.14 -4.71
CA HIS A 75 10.47 -5.30 -5.29
C HIS A 75 9.41 -4.35 -4.70
N LEU A 76 9.81 -3.42 -3.82
CA LEU A 76 8.88 -2.44 -3.27
C LEU A 76 8.34 -1.54 -4.39
N ALA A 77 7.04 -1.63 -4.63
CA ALA A 77 6.37 -0.75 -5.56
C ALA A 77 6.29 0.68 -5.02
N GLN A 78 6.34 1.64 -5.94
CA GLN A 78 5.90 3.00 -5.63
C GLN A 78 4.39 2.99 -5.35
N ASN A 79 3.95 3.81 -4.40
CA ASN A 79 2.54 3.99 -4.11
C ASN A 79 1.97 5.09 -5.03
N PRO A 80 0.90 4.84 -5.81
CA PRO A 80 0.11 3.61 -5.92
C PRO A 80 0.73 2.50 -6.78
N SER A 81 0.50 1.23 -6.40
CA SER A 81 0.90 0.07 -7.20
C SER A 81 -0.02 -0.12 -8.41
N ILE A 82 0.49 -0.72 -9.50
CA ILE A 82 -0.31 -1.03 -10.71
C ILE A 82 -1.45 -2.04 -10.46
N GLY A 83 -1.41 -2.77 -9.35
CA GLY A 83 -2.41 -3.77 -8.95
C GLY A 83 -1.82 -5.18 -8.81
N ILE A 84 -2.64 -6.08 -8.25
CA ILE A 84 -2.27 -7.49 -8.06
C ILE A 84 -2.20 -8.24 -9.40
N ALA A 85 -1.45 -9.34 -9.44
CA ALA A 85 -1.25 -10.14 -10.65
C ALA A 85 -2.56 -10.58 -11.34
N GLU A 86 -3.57 -10.92 -10.55
CA GLU A 86 -4.90 -11.29 -11.05
C GLU A 86 -5.59 -10.11 -11.78
N CYS A 87 -5.58 -8.92 -11.19
CA CYS A 87 -6.13 -7.70 -11.79
C CYS A 87 -5.43 -7.36 -13.11
N ARG A 88 -4.09 -7.43 -13.12
CA ARG A 88 -3.28 -7.19 -14.32
C ARG A 88 -3.63 -8.12 -15.47
N LYS A 89 -3.74 -9.42 -15.17
CA LYS A 89 -4.13 -10.42 -16.17
C LYS A 89 -5.55 -10.19 -16.67
N ARG A 90 -6.49 -9.87 -15.78
CA ARG A 90 -7.90 -9.62 -16.11
C ARG A 90 -8.07 -8.37 -16.98
N CYS A 91 -7.30 -7.32 -16.70
CA CYS A 91 -7.45 -6.00 -17.32
C CYS A 91 -6.45 -5.70 -18.44
N GLY A 92 -5.50 -6.60 -18.72
CA GLY A 92 -4.50 -6.42 -19.78
C GLY A 92 -3.44 -5.36 -19.45
N LEU A 93 -2.97 -5.31 -18.19
CA LEU A 93 -1.99 -4.33 -17.67
C LEU A 93 -0.59 -4.91 -17.43
#